data_AF-A0AAT9RS14-F1
#
_entry.id   AF-A0AAT9RS14-F1
#
_cell.length_a   1.000
_cell.length_b   1.000
_cell.length_c   1.000
_cell.angle_alpha   90.00
_cell.angle_beta   90.00
_cell.angle_gamma   90.00
#
_symmetry.space_group_name_H-M   'P 1'
#
loop_
_entity.id
_entity.type
_entity.pdbx_description
1 polymer ?
#
loop_
_entity_poly.entity_id
_entity_poly.type
_entity_poly.pdbx_seq_one_letter_code
_entity_poly.pdbx_strand_id
1 'polypeptide(L)'
;MNRCLTPLPGLEDDAIRRLVAPAPSADQSIQERFEAFHDLNPWVFRALERMTADCADKGFKQLGIGMLFEVLRWRYGQATEGDPFRLNNNFRSRYVRLLIEQHPEWSRLFELRALRSS
;
A
#
# COMPACT_ATOMS: atom_id res chain seq x y z
N MET A 1 -14.67 -25.75 9.83
CA MET A 1 -14.01 -25.90 8.52
C MET A 1 -13.01 -24.78 8.39
N ASN A 2 -11.76 -25.07 8.77
CA ASN A 2 -10.66 -24.12 8.78
C ASN A 2 -10.36 -23.69 7.35
N ARG A 3 -10.48 -22.40 7.05
CA ARG A 3 -9.85 -21.84 5.85
C ARG A 3 -8.35 -21.91 6.11
N CYS A 4 -7.68 -22.93 5.56
CA CYS A 4 -6.24 -22.93 5.44
C CYS A 4 -5.86 -21.65 4.69
N LEU A 5 -5.29 -20.69 5.41
CA LEU A 5 -4.64 -19.54 4.82
C LEU A 5 -3.38 -20.08 4.14
N THR A 6 -3.52 -20.53 2.90
CA THR A 6 -2.34 -20.79 2.07
C THR A 6 -1.56 -19.47 2.04
N PRO A 7 -0.29 -19.43 2.49
CA PRO A 7 0.53 -18.26 2.26
C PRO A 7 0.52 -18.03 0.75
N LEU A 8 0.04 -16.86 0.32
CA LEU A 8 0.04 -16.55 -1.11
C LEU A 8 1.51 -16.54 -1.56
N PRO A 9 1.87 -17.33 -2.58
CA PRO A 9 3.25 -17.41 -3.05
C PRO A 9 3.71 -16.02 -3.50
N GLY A 10 4.85 -15.57 -2.96
CA GLY A 10 5.41 -14.23 -3.23
C GLY A 10 5.29 -13.22 -2.10
N LEU A 11 4.84 -13.64 -0.92
CA LEU A 11 4.66 -12.83 0.28
C LEU A 11 5.70 -13.10 1.39
N GLU A 12 6.72 -13.90 1.08
CA GLU A 12 7.68 -14.45 2.05
C GLU A 12 8.85 -13.49 2.35
N ASP A 13 9.12 -12.53 1.46
CA ASP A 13 10.15 -11.48 1.61
C ASP A 13 9.59 -10.12 2.05
N ASP A 14 8.29 -10.03 2.34
CA ASP A 14 7.71 -8.85 2.99
C ASP A 14 8.23 -8.81 4.42
N ALA A 15 9.43 -8.25 4.62
CA ALA A 15 9.92 -7.90 5.95
C ALA A 15 9.02 -6.78 6.50
N ILE A 16 7.81 -7.14 6.92
CA ILE A 16 6.86 -6.26 7.60
C ILE A 16 7.57 -5.81 8.87
N ARG A 17 7.98 -4.54 8.87
CA ARG A 17 8.65 -3.90 9.98
C ARG A 17 7.66 -3.01 10.69
N ARG A 18 7.91 -2.74 11.97
CA ARG A 18 7.14 -1.73 12.71
C ARG A 18 7.20 -0.40 11.98
N LEU A 19 6.04 0.23 11.86
CA LEU A 19 5.89 1.53 11.21
C LEU A 19 6.56 2.60 12.07
N VAL A 20 7.31 3.48 11.41
CA VAL A 20 7.94 4.65 12.03
C VAL A 20 7.22 5.90 11.55
N ALA A 21 6.64 6.64 12.49
CA ALA A 21 5.98 7.90 12.19
C ALA A 21 7.02 9.03 12.04
N PRO A 22 6.94 9.86 10.98
CA PRO A 22 7.72 11.08 10.94
C PRO A 22 7.27 12.04 12.06
N ALA A 23 8.19 12.86 12.57
CA ALA A 23 7.88 13.85 13.59
C ALA A 23 6.78 14.81 13.09
N PRO A 24 5.71 15.05 13.87
CA PRO A 24 4.63 15.92 13.44
C PRO A 24 5.13 17.37 13.36
N SER A 25 5.06 17.96 12.17
CA SER A 25 5.36 19.38 11.95
C SER A 25 4.10 20.07 11.40
N ALA A 26 3.72 21.20 12.01
CA ALA A 26 2.49 21.92 11.65
C ALA A 26 2.54 22.55 10.24
N ASP A 27 3.74 22.83 9.73
CA ASP A 27 3.95 23.56 8.48
C ASP A 27 4.21 22.66 7.26
N GLN A 28 4.19 21.32 7.43
CA GLN A 28 4.48 20.39 6.34
C GLN A 28 3.25 20.12 5.47
N SER A 29 3.44 20.20 4.16
CA SER A 29 2.46 19.76 3.17
C SER A 29 2.20 18.25 3.25
N ILE A 30 1.06 17.81 2.69
CA ILE A 30 0.74 16.38 2.59
C ILE A 30 1.82 15.61 1.82
N GLN A 31 2.48 16.25 0.85
CA GLN A 31 3.55 15.65 0.06
C GLN A 31 4.81 15.39 0.90
N GLU A 32 5.27 16.40 1.64
CA GLU A 32 6.45 16.25 2.51
C GLU A 32 6.21 15.22 3.61
N ARG A 33 5.00 15.18 4.18
CA ARG A 33 4.61 14.16 5.17
C ARG A 33 4.59 12.75 4.56
N PHE A 34 4.22 12.64 3.29
CA PHE A 34 4.26 11.38 2.56
C PHE A 34 5.69 10.94 2.31
N GLU A 35 6.56 11.82 1.82
CA GLU A 35 7.98 11.53 1.56
C GLU A 35 8.69 11.09 2.83
N ALA A 36 8.55 11.85 3.92
CA ALA A 36 9.12 11.48 5.21
C ALA A 36 8.59 10.12 5.71
N PHE A 37 7.30 9.83 5.51
CA PHE A 37 6.74 8.53 5.86
C PHE A 37 7.28 7.40 4.96
N HIS A 38 7.41 7.65 3.66
CA HIS A 38 7.90 6.69 2.67
C HIS A 38 9.37 6.34 2.92
N ASP A 39 10.21 7.34 3.19
CA ASP A 39 11.63 7.18 3.48
C ASP A 39 11.86 6.37 4.77
N LEU A 40 11.01 6.59 5.78
CA LEU A 40 11.06 5.82 7.03
C LEU A 40 10.47 4.41 6.89
N ASN A 41 9.61 4.17 5.91
CA ASN A 41 8.88 2.92 5.73
C ASN A 41 8.89 2.43 4.27
N PRO A 42 10.06 2.22 3.65
CA PRO A 42 10.15 1.86 2.23
C PRO A 42 9.52 0.48 1.94
N TRP A 43 9.44 -0.38 2.96
CA TRP A 43 8.79 -1.69 2.87
C TRP A 43 7.29 -1.59 2.53
N VAL A 44 6.62 -0.49 2.91
CA VAL A 44 5.19 -0.28 2.59
C VAL A 44 5.00 -0.17 1.07
N PHE A 45 5.88 0.58 0.40
CA PHE A 45 5.85 0.69 -1.06
C PHE A 45 6.12 -0.67 -1.72
N ARG A 46 7.17 -1.38 -1.29
CA ARG A 46 7.54 -2.69 -1.83
C ARG A 46 6.41 -3.71 -1.70
N ALA A 47 5.72 -3.72 -0.57
CA ALA A 47 4.56 -4.58 -0.36
C ALA A 47 3.43 -4.24 -1.35
N LEU A 48 3.13 -2.95 -1.56
CA LEU A 48 2.11 -2.51 -2.52
C LEU A 48 2.50 -2.83 -3.97
N GLU A 49 3.75 -2.60 -4.34
CA GLU A 49 4.34 -2.91 -5.64
C GLU A 49 4.20 -4.41 -5.94
N ARG A 50 4.59 -5.28 -4.99
CA ARG A 50 4.48 -6.73 -5.14
C ARG A 50 3.03 -7.19 -5.26
N MET A 51 2.13 -6.67 -4.42
CA MET A 51 0.71 -7.01 -4.49
C MET A 51 0.08 -6.57 -5.81
N THR A 52 0.52 -5.42 -6.35
CA THR A 52 0.07 -4.94 -7.66
C THR A 52 0.57 -5.83 -8.78
N ALA A 53 1.85 -6.20 -8.77
CA ALA A 53 2.44 -7.13 -9.74
C ALA A 53 1.74 -8.50 -9.73
N ASP A 54 1.53 -9.10 -8.55
CA ASP A 54 0.81 -10.37 -8.42
C ASP A 54 -0.61 -10.30 -8.99
N CYS A 55 -1.33 -9.20 -8.76
CA CYS A 55 -2.65 -9.00 -9.35
C CYS A 55 -2.57 -8.82 -10.87
N ALA A 56 -1.58 -8.09 -11.37
CA ALA A 56 -1.35 -7.89 -12.80
C ALA A 56 -1.07 -9.24 -13.50
N ASP A 57 -0.20 -10.07 -12.92
CA ASP A 57 0.16 -11.40 -13.41
C ASP A 57 -1.04 -12.35 -13.41
N LYS A 58 -1.94 -12.22 -12.42
CA LYS A 58 -3.21 -12.95 -12.36
C LYS A 58 -4.27 -12.43 -13.34
N GLY A 59 -3.94 -11.41 -14.14
CA GLY A 59 -4.81 -10.88 -15.18
C GLY A 59 -5.93 -9.96 -14.69
N PHE A 60 -5.81 -9.40 -13.48
CA PHE A 60 -6.76 -8.42 -12.98
C PHE A 60 -6.84 -7.23 -13.93
N LYS A 61 -8.07 -6.76 -14.19
CA LYS A 61 -8.31 -5.62 -15.09
C LYS A 61 -8.39 -4.29 -14.35
N GLN A 62 -8.71 -4.34 -13.06
CA GLN A 62 -8.88 -3.16 -12.21
C GLN A 62 -8.44 -3.45 -10.77
N LEU A 63 -7.75 -2.50 -10.17
CA LEU A 63 -7.25 -2.54 -8.80
C LEU A 63 -7.51 -1.21 -8.10
N GLY A 64 -8.03 -1.28 -6.87
CA GLY A 64 -8.18 -0.13 -6.01
C GLY A 64 -7.02 -0.05 -5.02
N ILE A 65 -6.33 1.09 -4.96
CA ILE A 65 -5.29 1.31 -3.93
C ILE A 65 -5.85 1.14 -2.51
N GLY A 66 -7.15 1.43 -2.31
CA GLY A 66 -7.84 1.16 -1.05
C GLY A 66 -7.82 -0.32 -0.66
N MET A 67 -8.09 -1.21 -1.61
CA MET A 67 -8.06 -2.67 -1.39
C MET A 67 -6.66 -3.14 -1.00
N LEU A 68 -5.63 -2.71 -1.75
CA LEU A 68 -4.24 -3.06 -1.44
C LEU A 68 -3.86 -2.59 -0.02
N PHE A 69 -4.27 -1.38 0.35
CA PHE A 69 -4.04 -0.86 1.71
C PHE A 69 -4.80 -1.62 2.80
N GLU A 70 -6.03 -2.06 2.56
CA GLU A 70 -6.78 -2.86 3.54
C GLU A 70 -6.09 -4.20 3.77
N VAL A 71 -5.67 -4.88 2.69
CA VAL A 71 -4.93 -6.14 2.79
C VAL A 71 -3.60 -5.93 3.50
N LEU A 72 -2.85 -4.88 3.14
CA LEU A 72 -1.59 -4.55 3.82
C LEU A 72 -1.79 -4.27 5.31
N ARG A 73 -2.85 -3.53 5.68
CA ARG A 73 -3.20 -3.26 7.08
C ARG A 73 -3.55 -4.53 7.83
N TRP A 74 -4.31 -5.44 7.22
CA TRP A 74 -4.62 -6.72 7.84
C TRP A 74 -3.35 -7.56 8.07
N ARG A 75 -2.47 -7.65 7.06
CA ARG A 75 -1.18 -8.36 7.17
C ARG A 75 -0.28 -7.74 8.23
N TYR A 76 -0.24 -6.41 8.31
CA TYR A 76 0.48 -5.68 9.34
C TYR A 76 -0.03 -6.03 10.74
N GLY A 77 -1.35 -5.95 10.95
CA GLY A 77 -1.96 -6.24 12.26
C GLY A 77 -1.72 -7.69 12.73
N GLN A 78 -1.64 -8.64 11.80
CA GLN A 78 -1.24 -10.02 12.11
C GLN A 78 0.24 -10.13 12.51
N ALA A 79 1.12 -9.38 11.85
CA ALA A 79 2.56 -9.44 12.07
C ALA A 79 3.03 -8.67 13.32
N THR A 80 2.31 -7.62 13.73
CA THR A 80 2.78 -6.71 14.79
C THR A 80 2.01 -6.82 16.11
N GLU A 81 1.17 -7.85 16.28
CA GLU A 81 0.41 -8.20 17.51
C GLU A 81 0.19 -7.01 18.47
N GLY A 82 -0.60 -6.02 18.06
CA GLY A 82 -0.99 -4.91 18.95
C GLY A 82 -0.18 -3.62 18.85
N ASP A 83 0.58 -3.41 17.76
CA ASP A 83 1.15 -2.08 17.48
C ASP A 83 0.05 -0.99 17.44
N PRO A 84 0.14 0.07 18.28
CA PRO A 84 -0.83 1.17 18.26
C PRO A 84 -0.80 1.96 16.95
N PHE A 85 0.29 1.90 16.19
CA PHE A 85 0.45 2.67 14.97
C PHE A 85 -0.22 1.97 13.77
N ARG A 86 -1.27 2.61 13.25
CA ARG A 86 -2.05 2.10 12.12
C ARG A 86 -1.68 2.81 10.83
N LEU A 87 -1.53 2.03 9.74
CA LEU A 87 -1.36 2.54 8.38
C LEU A 87 -2.50 3.50 8.02
N ASN A 88 -2.19 4.80 7.95
CA ASN A 88 -3.16 5.86 7.69
C ASN A 88 -3.54 5.91 6.20
N ASN A 89 -4.79 6.29 5.94
CA ASN A 89 -5.41 6.40 4.62
C ASN A 89 -4.92 7.64 3.82
N ASN A 90 -4.33 8.63 4.51
CA ASN A 90 -3.93 9.92 3.91
C ASN A 90 -2.95 9.80 2.73
N PHE A 91 -2.18 8.72 2.66
CA PHE A 91 -1.11 8.56 1.67
C PHE A 91 -1.49 7.69 0.46
N ARG A 92 -2.68 7.10 0.41
CA ARG A 92 -3.09 6.19 -0.68
C ARG A 92 -2.96 6.83 -2.07
N SER A 93 -3.40 8.09 -2.19
CA SER A 93 -3.33 8.83 -3.46
C SER A 93 -1.89 9.12 -3.91
N ARG A 94 -0.94 9.20 -2.98
CA ARG A 94 0.49 9.38 -3.29
C ARG A 94 1.14 8.07 -3.68
N TYR A 95 0.84 7.00 -2.94
CA TYR A 95 1.31 5.67 -3.29
C TYR A 95 0.83 5.19 -4.66
N VAL A 96 -0.43 5.43 -5.04
CA VAL A 96 -0.90 5.04 -6.38
C VAL A 96 -0.18 5.81 -7.48
N ARG A 97 0.11 7.11 -7.26
CA ARG A 97 0.86 7.93 -8.22
C ARG A 97 2.30 7.43 -8.34
N LEU A 98 2.95 7.15 -7.21
CA LEU A 98 4.31 6.61 -7.20
C LEU A 98 4.38 5.23 -7.87
N LEU A 99 3.40 4.35 -7.66
CA LEU A 99 3.33 3.06 -8.35
C LEU A 99 3.22 3.24 -9.87
N ILE A 100 2.37 4.15 -10.35
CA ILE A 100 2.21 4.43 -11.78
C ILE A 100 3.46 5.11 -12.36
N GLU A 101 4.13 5.97 -11.59
CA GLU A 101 5.37 6.62 -12.00
C GLU A 101 6.52 5.61 -12.17
N GLN A 102 6.65 4.67 -11.25
CA GLN A 102 7.66 3.60 -11.32
C GLN A 102 7.28 2.51 -12.33
N HIS A 103 5.98 2.26 -12.51
CA HIS A 103 5.41 1.24 -13.40
C HIS A 103 4.28 1.82 -14.26
N PRO A 104 4.62 2.55 -15.34
CA PRO A 104 3.62 3.17 -16.23
C PRO A 104 2.62 2.17 -16.82
N GLU A 105 3.02 0.90 -16.98
CA GLU A 105 2.17 -0.19 -17.43
C GLU A 105 0.96 -0.45 -16.50
N TRP A 106 1.09 -0.11 -15.21
CA TRP A 106 0.00 -0.28 -14.23
C TRP A 106 -1.00 0.87 -14.24
N SER A 107 -0.79 1.93 -15.04
CA SER A 107 -1.74 3.04 -15.12
C SER A 107 -3.15 2.57 -15.52
N ARG A 108 -3.25 1.50 -16.31
CA ARG A 108 -4.52 0.92 -16.75
C ARG A 108 -5.17 0.00 -15.70
N LEU A 109 -4.38 -0.48 -14.74
CA LEU A 109 -4.88 -1.30 -13.63
C LEU A 109 -5.55 -0.45 -12.58
N PHE A 110 -5.03 0.74 -12.31
CA PHE A 110 -5.62 1.64 -11.32
C PHE A 110 -6.69 2.51 -11.97
N GLU A 111 -7.95 2.29 -11.61
CA GLU A 111 -8.98 3.32 -11.83
C GLU A 111 -8.71 4.48 -10.86
N LEU A 112 -7.87 5.42 -11.30
CA LEU A 112 -7.94 6.77 -10.77
C LEU A 112 -9.34 7.27 -11.12
N ARG A 113 -10.31 7.13 -10.21
CA ARG A 113 -11.68 7.63 -10.42
C ARG A 113 -11.57 9.04 -10.99
N ALA A 114 -11.77 9.18 -12.31
CA ALA A 114 -12.36 10.38 -12.83
C ALA A 114 -13.70 10.43 -12.11
N LEU A 115 -13.91 11.49 -11.32
CA LEU A 115 -15.22 11.78 -10.75
C LEU A 115 -16.22 11.62 -11.89
N ARG A 116 -16.98 10.52 -11.88
CA ARG A 116 -18.21 10.46 -12.65
C ARG A 116 -19.13 11.43 -11.94
N SER A 117 -19.15 12.67 -12.44
CA SER A 117 -20.29 13.55 -12.28
C SER A 117 -21.49 12.77 -12.81
N SER A 118 -22.34 12.31 -11.90
CA SER A 118 -23.70 11.93 -12.23
C SER A 118 -24.55 13.18 -12.36
#